data_AF-A0A536Z5S0-F1
#
_entry.id   AF-A0A536Z5S0-F1
#
_cell.length_a   1.000
_cell.length_b   1.000
_cell.length_c   1.000
_cell.angle_alpha   90.00
_cell.angle_beta   90.00
_cell.angle_gamma   90.00
#
_symmetry.space_group_name_H-M   'P 1'
#
loop_
_entity.id
_entity.type
_entity.pdbx_description
1 polymer ?
#
loop_
_entity_poly.entity_id
_entity_poly.type
_entity_poly.pdbx_seq_one_letter_code
_entity_poly.pdbx_strand_id
1 'polypeptide(L)'
;MTGYMRQESSDGELVELRGDDGKPVDPPVMVPRLPEDPGPFFKLYPEGVIENFDGRRIPDPYFLGDNLYDFNRNFPYQWASEPGQVGAGHFPGSAPETRAILEFAAKHPHIFTWLNLHTFGGVLIRPLGDKPDSKMDQTDLAIFKQVEAWMTEHTGYASVSGFHEFL
;
A
#
# COMPACT_ATOMS: atom_id res chain seq x y z
N MET A 1 -2.37 28.89 -5.40
CA MET A 1 -1.03 28.36 -5.16
C MET A 1 -1.16 27.58 -3.88
N THR A 2 -1.19 26.25 -3.96
CA THR A 2 -1.25 25.40 -2.77
C THR A 2 0.16 25.39 -2.20
N GLY A 3 0.38 26.07 -1.09
CA GLY A 3 1.64 25.95 -0.35
C GLY A 3 1.73 24.58 0.31
N TYR A 4 2.95 24.17 0.60
CA TYR A 4 3.22 22.99 1.42
C TYR A 4 3.93 23.47 2.69
N MET A 5 3.57 22.91 3.84
CA MET A 5 4.37 23.08 5.05
C MET A 5 5.49 22.04 5.02
N ARG A 6 6.74 22.50 5.04
CA ARG A 6 7.89 21.61 5.32
C ARG A 6 8.17 21.59 6.81
N GLN A 7 8.34 20.40 7.37
CA GLN A 7 8.73 20.22 8.76
C GLN A 7 9.98 19.37 8.84
N GLU A 8 10.98 19.83 9.58
CA GLU A 8 12.19 19.05 9.87
C GLU A 8 11.81 17.83 10.73
N SER A 9 12.27 16.65 10.33
CA SER A 9 11.97 15.37 10.97
C SER A 9 13.12 14.40 10.70
N SER A 10 13.58 13.66 11.70
CA SER A 10 14.59 12.59 11.51
C SER A 10 14.15 11.52 10.51
N ASP A 11 12.84 11.32 10.41
CA ASP A 11 12.18 10.33 9.56
C ASP A 11 11.66 11.00 8.27
N GLY A 12 12.17 12.18 7.93
CA GLY A 12 11.85 12.86 6.68
C GLY A 12 12.36 12.08 5.47
N GLU A 13 11.56 12.09 4.41
CA GLU A 13 11.82 11.39 3.14
C GLU A 13 12.42 12.32 2.08
N LEU A 14 12.59 13.61 2.42
CA LEU A 14 13.05 14.64 1.50
C LEU A 14 14.22 15.43 2.07
N VAL A 15 15.12 15.88 1.20
CA VAL A 15 16.19 16.84 1.47
C VAL A 15 16.10 18.02 0.51
N GLU A 16 16.75 19.14 0.84
CA GLU A 16 16.96 20.20 -0.14
C GLU A 16 18.07 19.79 -1.12
N LEU A 17 17.82 19.96 -2.41
CA LEU A 17 18.82 19.79 -3.46
C LEU A 17 19.96 20.78 -3.22
N ARG A 18 21.19 20.27 -3.16
CA ARG A 18 22.40 21.07 -2.96
C ARG A 18 23.20 21.19 -4.25
N GLY A 19 23.77 22.36 -4.48
CA GLY A 19 24.76 22.56 -5.55
C GLY A 19 26.13 22.00 -5.17
N ASP A 20 27.09 22.12 -6.08
CA ASP A 20 28.47 21.65 -5.88
C ASP A 20 29.18 22.30 -4.68
N ASP A 21 28.72 23.47 -4.24
CA ASP A 21 29.20 24.18 -3.05
C ASP A 21 28.59 23.66 -1.74
N GLY A 22 27.76 22.61 -1.81
CA GLY A 22 27.07 21.99 -0.69
C GLY A 22 25.92 22.82 -0.13
N LYS A 23 25.55 23.96 -0.75
CA LYS A 23 24.44 24.80 -0.29
C LYS A 23 23.15 24.45 -1.04
N PRO A 24 21.98 24.62 -0.40
CA PRO A 24 20.70 24.49 -1.09
C PRO A 24 20.64 25.42 -2.31
N VAL A 25 20.06 24.93 -3.40
CA VAL A 25 19.78 25.75 -4.58
C VAL A 25 18.78 26.88 -4.25
N ASP A 26 18.85 27.99 -4.98
CA ASP A 26 17.92 29.12 -4.86
C ASP A 26 17.22 29.35 -6.21
N PRO A 27 15.91 29.08 -6.35
CA PRO A 27 14.96 28.74 -5.28
C PRO A 27 15.14 27.31 -4.75
N PRO A 28 14.80 27.05 -3.46
CA PRO A 28 14.91 25.71 -2.87
C PRO A 28 14.09 24.66 -3.63
N VAL A 29 14.73 23.52 -3.90
CA VAL A 29 14.09 22.36 -4.54
C VAL A 29 14.18 21.18 -3.58
N MET A 30 13.05 20.56 -3.26
CA MET A 30 13.02 19.34 -2.46
C MET A 30 13.23 18.12 -3.36
N VAL A 31 14.08 17.19 -2.96
CA VAL A 31 14.34 15.93 -3.67
C VAL A 31 14.23 14.74 -2.72
N PRO A 32 13.90 13.54 -3.22
CA PRO A 32 13.91 12.31 -2.42
C PRO A 32 15.24 12.11 -1.71
N ARG A 33 15.18 11.77 -0.42
CA ARG A 33 16.33 11.43 0.40
C ARG A 33 16.97 10.14 -0.08
N LEU A 34 18.30 10.13 -0.16
CA LEU A 34 19.15 8.95 -0.30
C LEU A 34 19.73 8.48 1.04
N PRO A 35 20.13 7.21 1.17
CA PRO A 35 20.70 6.68 2.42
C PRO A 35 21.89 7.47 2.98
N GLU A 36 22.71 8.02 2.09
CA GLU A 36 23.94 8.78 2.39
C GLU A 36 23.71 10.27 2.70
N ASP A 37 22.48 10.77 2.55
CA ASP A 37 22.22 12.20 2.73
C ASP A 37 22.43 12.63 4.20
N PRO A 38 23.13 13.75 4.45
CA PRO A 38 23.46 14.21 5.80
C PRO A 38 22.29 14.91 6.51
N GLY A 39 21.21 15.21 5.80
CA GLY A 39 20.10 16.04 6.28
C GLY A 39 20.37 17.55 6.21
N PRO A 40 19.53 18.39 6.86
CA PRO A 40 18.31 18.00 7.57
C PRO A 40 17.29 17.33 6.64
N PHE A 41 16.48 16.41 7.20
CA PHE A 41 15.41 15.75 6.46
C PHE A 41 14.07 16.40 6.75
N PHE A 42 13.18 16.37 5.77
CA PHE A 42 11.91 17.06 5.82
C PHE A 42 10.76 16.12 5.46
N LYS A 43 9.63 16.33 6.12
CA LYS A 43 8.31 15.88 5.67
C LYS A 43 7.58 17.06 5.04
N LEU A 44 6.91 16.82 3.92
CA LEU A 44 6.01 17.79 3.31
C LEU A 44 4.57 17.46 3.69
N TYR A 45 3.86 18.46 4.21
CA TYR A 45 2.44 18.37 4.48
C TYR A 45 1.70 19.26 3.48
N PRO A 46 0.63 18.75 2.84
CA PRO A 46 -0.24 19.60 2.04
C PRO A 46 -0.89 20.67 2.92
N GLU A 47 -1.18 21.83 2.37
CA GLU A 47 -2.10 22.78 3.01
C GLU A 47 -3.44 22.10 3.30
N GLY A 48 -3.92 22.22 4.54
CA GLY A 48 -5.18 21.60 4.95
C GLY A 48 -5.30 21.41 6.47
N VAL A 49 -6.35 20.71 6.87
CA VAL A 49 -6.55 20.27 8.25
C VAL A 49 -5.92 18.90 8.42
N ILE A 50 -5.01 18.78 9.39
CA ILE A 50 -4.50 17.48 9.82
C ILE A 50 -5.55 16.89 10.76
N GLU A 51 -6.19 15.82 10.32
CA GLU A 51 -7.16 15.10 11.13
C GLU A 51 -6.48 14.54 12.40
N ASN A 52 -7.17 14.60 13.54
CA ASN A 52 -6.66 14.17 14.85
C ASN A 52 -5.39 14.90 15.33
N PHE A 53 -5.12 16.11 14.85
CA PHE A 53 -4.02 16.94 15.37
C PHE A 53 -4.35 17.50 16.76
N ASP A 54 -3.53 17.16 17.76
CA ASP A 54 -3.70 17.58 19.16
C ASP A 54 -3.15 18.99 19.47
N GLY A 55 -2.70 19.71 18.44
CA GLY A 55 -2.05 21.02 18.57
C GLY A 55 -0.53 20.93 18.78
N ARG A 56 0.05 19.73 18.92
CA ARG A 56 1.48 19.54 19.18
C ARG A 56 2.13 18.47 18.30
N ARG A 57 1.50 17.31 18.15
CA ARG A 57 2.02 16.15 17.43
C ARG A 57 1.14 15.87 16.22
N ILE A 58 1.76 15.84 15.04
CA ILE A 58 1.11 15.28 13.86
C ILE A 58 0.95 13.78 14.11
N PRO A 59 -0.27 13.23 14.07
CA PRO A 59 -0.50 11.83 14.35
C PRO A 59 0.22 10.97 13.31
N ASP A 60 0.84 9.88 13.78
CA ASP A 60 1.42 8.90 12.88
C ASP A 60 0.28 8.18 12.14
N PRO A 61 0.45 7.88 10.85
CA PRO A 61 -0.56 7.16 10.10
C PRO A 61 -0.72 5.75 10.70
N TYR A 62 -1.95 5.42 11.05
CA TYR A 62 -2.34 4.07 11.47
C TYR A 62 -3.41 3.57 10.52
N PHE A 63 -3.28 2.34 10.02
CA PHE A 63 -4.17 1.81 8.98
C PHE A 63 -5.63 1.64 9.43
N LEU A 64 -5.91 1.74 10.74
CA LEU A 64 -7.26 1.83 11.33
C LEU A 64 -7.46 3.15 12.10
N GLY A 65 -6.66 4.19 11.83
CA GLY A 65 -6.70 5.45 12.57
C GLY A 65 -8.02 6.19 12.42
N ASP A 66 -8.68 6.03 11.27
CA ASP A 66 -9.93 6.67 10.88
C ASP A 66 -11.06 5.65 10.62
N ASN A 67 -10.77 4.35 10.67
CA ASN A 67 -11.69 3.29 10.29
C ASN A 67 -11.61 2.09 11.24
N LEU A 68 -12.76 1.45 11.49
CA LEU A 68 -12.83 0.23 12.28
C LEU A 68 -12.31 -1.00 11.51
N TYR A 69 -12.38 -0.98 10.17
CA TYR A 69 -12.13 -2.13 9.32
C TYR A 69 -10.93 -1.91 8.41
N ASP A 70 -10.06 -2.91 8.32
CA ASP A 70 -9.25 -3.12 7.13
C ASP A 70 -10.11 -3.94 6.17
N PHE A 71 -10.62 -3.32 5.12
CA PHE A 71 -11.50 -3.98 4.16
C PHE A 71 -10.84 -5.18 3.47
N ASN A 72 -9.51 -5.16 3.32
CA ASN A 72 -8.74 -6.27 2.76
C ASN A 72 -8.42 -7.37 3.80
N ARG A 73 -9.03 -7.27 4.99
CA ARG A 73 -9.07 -8.31 6.03
C ARG A 73 -10.50 -8.78 6.33
N ASN A 74 -11.52 -8.15 5.75
CA ASN A 74 -12.93 -8.48 6.00
C ASN A 74 -13.52 -9.55 5.05
N PHE A 75 -12.74 -10.10 4.10
CA PHE A 75 -13.17 -11.17 3.20
C PHE A 75 -13.14 -12.56 3.88
N PRO A 76 -13.99 -13.53 3.47
CA PRO A 76 -14.18 -14.80 4.19
C PRO A 76 -13.03 -15.81 4.06
N TYR A 77 -12.19 -15.71 3.03
CA TYR A 77 -11.06 -16.62 2.88
C TYR A 77 -10.04 -16.34 4.00
N GLN A 78 -9.87 -17.32 4.88
CA GLN A 78 -8.94 -17.26 6.03
C GLN A 78 -9.18 -16.12 7.02
N TRP A 79 -10.40 -15.62 7.08
CA TRP A 79 -10.79 -14.63 8.07
C TRP A 79 -10.57 -15.14 9.51
N ALA A 80 -10.00 -14.29 10.35
CA ALA A 80 -9.92 -14.50 11.79
C ALA A 80 -10.47 -13.27 12.54
N SER A 81 -11.07 -13.49 13.71
CA SER A 81 -11.53 -12.40 14.58
C SER A 81 -10.35 -11.76 15.32
N GLU A 82 -10.60 -10.61 15.96
CA GLU A 82 -9.68 -10.07 16.96
C GLU A 82 -9.39 -11.09 18.08
N PRO A 83 -8.15 -11.17 18.59
CA PRO A 83 -6.96 -10.40 18.18
C PRO A 83 -6.15 -11.04 17.04
N GLY A 84 -6.64 -12.11 16.41
CA GLY A 84 -5.90 -12.90 15.43
C GLY A 84 -5.64 -12.19 14.10
N GLN A 85 -6.53 -11.28 13.70
CA GLN A 85 -6.38 -10.46 12.49
C GLN A 85 -7.00 -9.08 12.75
N VAL A 86 -6.12 -8.11 12.99
CA VAL A 86 -6.54 -6.76 13.37
C VAL A 86 -7.34 -6.10 12.23
N GLY A 87 -8.47 -5.49 12.56
CA GLY A 87 -9.33 -4.80 11.60
C GLY A 87 -10.18 -5.73 10.72
N ALA A 88 -10.18 -7.04 10.97
CA ALA A 88 -10.97 -8.00 10.19
C ALA A 88 -12.49 -7.83 10.36
N GLY A 89 -12.92 -7.06 11.35
CA GLY A 89 -14.31 -6.76 11.65
C GLY A 89 -15.02 -7.81 12.49
N HIS A 90 -16.34 -7.69 12.60
CA HIS A 90 -17.12 -8.54 13.52
C HIS A 90 -17.34 -9.96 12.98
N PHE A 91 -17.43 -10.10 11.66
CA PHE A 91 -17.56 -11.36 10.92
C PHE A 91 -17.20 -11.10 9.43
N PRO A 92 -16.96 -12.15 8.62
CA PRO A 92 -16.67 -11.98 7.20
C PRO A 92 -17.77 -11.21 6.45
N GLY A 93 -17.40 -10.13 5.75
CA GLY A 93 -18.35 -9.28 5.02
C GLY A 93 -19.21 -8.39 5.91
N SER A 94 -18.81 -8.17 7.18
CA SER A 94 -19.50 -7.24 8.07
C SER A 94 -19.49 -5.80 7.54
N ALA A 95 -18.40 -5.37 6.91
CA ALA A 95 -18.31 -4.07 6.25
C ALA A 95 -19.26 -4.02 5.04
N PRO A 96 -20.12 -2.99 4.89
CA PRO A 96 -21.05 -2.91 3.77
C PRO A 96 -20.34 -2.87 2.40
N GLU A 97 -19.15 -2.28 2.32
CA GLU A 97 -18.31 -2.22 1.12
C GLU A 97 -17.84 -3.62 0.70
N THR A 98 -17.22 -4.37 1.61
CA THR A 98 -16.79 -5.75 1.37
C THR A 98 -17.98 -6.64 1.03
N ARG A 99 -19.12 -6.47 1.71
CA ARG A 99 -20.35 -7.20 1.43
C ARG A 99 -20.88 -6.97 0.02
N ALA A 100 -20.85 -5.72 -0.45
CA ALA A 100 -21.28 -5.39 -1.81
C ALA A 100 -20.42 -6.10 -2.86
N ILE A 101 -19.10 -6.18 -2.65
CA ILE A 101 -18.18 -6.92 -3.52
C ILE A 101 -18.50 -8.42 -3.49
N LEU A 102 -18.69 -9.00 -2.31
CA LEU A 102 -19.04 -10.42 -2.14
C LEU A 102 -20.35 -10.76 -2.86
N GLU A 103 -21.39 -9.95 -2.68
CA GLU A 103 -22.67 -10.13 -3.35
C GLU A 103 -22.54 -10.00 -4.87
N PHE A 104 -21.76 -9.04 -5.35
CA PHE A 104 -21.50 -8.88 -6.78
C PHE A 104 -20.81 -10.12 -7.34
N ALA A 105 -19.73 -10.59 -6.72
CA ALA A 105 -19.01 -11.77 -7.19
C ALA A 105 -19.89 -13.03 -7.16
N ALA A 106 -20.67 -13.23 -6.09
CA ALA A 106 -21.57 -14.37 -5.97
C ALA A 106 -22.70 -14.37 -7.03
N LYS A 107 -23.18 -13.19 -7.44
CA LYS A 107 -24.20 -13.04 -8.50
C LYS A 107 -23.61 -13.22 -9.91
N HIS A 108 -22.29 -13.14 -10.08
CA HIS A 108 -21.61 -13.20 -11.37
C HIS A 108 -20.55 -14.31 -11.38
N PRO A 109 -20.96 -15.60 -11.46
CA PRO A 109 -20.02 -16.74 -11.40
C PRO A 109 -19.13 -16.86 -12.65
N HIS A 110 -19.29 -15.98 -13.64
CA HIS A 110 -18.53 -15.95 -14.88
C HIS A 110 -17.41 -14.91 -14.89
N ILE A 111 -17.08 -14.32 -13.74
CA ILE A 111 -15.91 -13.43 -13.61
C ILE A 111 -14.65 -14.26 -13.91
N PHE A 112 -13.99 -13.94 -15.02
CA PHE A 112 -12.75 -14.60 -15.44
C PHE A 112 -11.51 -13.98 -14.78
N THR A 113 -11.52 -12.67 -14.51
CA THR A 113 -10.36 -11.96 -13.95
C THR A 113 -10.83 -10.88 -12.99
N TRP A 114 -10.09 -10.72 -11.89
CA TRP A 114 -10.27 -9.66 -10.92
C TRP A 114 -8.91 -9.00 -10.64
N LEU A 115 -8.80 -7.69 -10.89
CA LEU A 115 -7.61 -6.91 -10.60
C LEU A 115 -7.93 -5.96 -9.44
N ASN A 116 -7.25 -6.14 -8.31
CA ASN A 116 -7.42 -5.29 -7.14
C ASN A 116 -6.21 -4.35 -7.01
N LEU A 117 -6.41 -3.07 -7.31
CA LEU A 117 -5.34 -2.08 -7.37
C LEU A 117 -5.08 -1.49 -5.99
N HIS A 118 -3.82 -1.54 -5.56
CA HIS A 118 -3.32 -0.97 -4.31
C HIS A 118 -2.10 -0.12 -4.58
N THR A 119 -1.82 0.79 -3.65
CA THR A 119 -0.53 1.48 -3.57
C THR A 119 -0.03 1.47 -2.13
N PHE A 120 1.27 1.50 -1.86
CA PHE A 120 2.38 1.41 -2.83
C PHE A 120 3.04 0.03 -2.77
N GLY A 121 3.97 -0.23 -3.69
CA GLY A 121 4.73 -1.47 -3.73
C GLY A 121 5.42 -1.71 -5.06
N GLY A 122 4.89 -1.16 -6.16
CA GLY A 122 5.48 -1.30 -7.49
C GLY A 122 5.50 -2.75 -7.99
N VAL A 123 4.57 -3.58 -7.50
CA VAL A 123 4.51 -5.01 -7.79
C VAL A 123 3.11 -5.47 -8.18
N LEU A 124 3.05 -6.50 -9.01
CA LEU A 124 1.90 -7.39 -9.12
C LEU A 124 2.04 -8.52 -8.10
N ILE A 125 0.97 -8.80 -7.36
CA ILE A 125 0.95 -9.89 -6.38
C ILE A 125 -0.02 -10.96 -6.89
N ARG A 126 0.48 -12.17 -7.12
CA ARG A 126 -0.38 -13.31 -7.46
C ARG A 126 -0.73 -14.15 -6.22
N PRO A 127 -1.83 -14.92 -6.26
CA PRO A 127 -2.07 -15.97 -5.28
C PRO A 127 -0.98 -17.08 -5.34
N LEU A 128 -0.94 -18.01 -4.38
CA LEU A 128 -1.69 -18.00 -3.11
C LEU A 128 -0.98 -17.11 -2.09
N GLY A 129 -1.73 -16.51 -1.18
CA GLY A 129 -1.15 -15.76 -0.06
C GLY A 129 -0.67 -16.65 1.08
N ASP A 130 -1.26 -17.85 1.24
CA ASP A 130 -1.11 -18.67 2.44
C ASP A 130 -0.29 -19.95 2.26
N LYS A 131 0.08 -20.27 1.02
CA LYS A 131 0.72 -21.53 0.65
C LYS A 131 1.70 -21.32 -0.48
N PRO A 132 2.75 -22.16 -0.55
CA PRO A 132 3.69 -22.12 -1.67
C PRO A 132 3.03 -22.57 -2.98
N ASP A 133 3.61 -22.13 -4.10
CA ASP A 133 3.21 -22.48 -5.47
C ASP A 133 3.03 -23.99 -5.72
N SER A 134 3.77 -24.84 -5.01
CA SER A 134 3.64 -26.29 -5.10
C SER A 134 2.29 -26.83 -4.61
N LYS A 135 1.47 -25.98 -3.98
CA LYS A 135 0.11 -26.27 -3.53
C LYS A 135 -0.97 -25.60 -4.37
N MET A 136 -0.59 -24.76 -5.35
CA MET A 136 -1.51 -24.24 -6.34
C MET A 136 -1.79 -25.31 -7.41
N ASP A 137 -2.97 -25.29 -8.01
CA ASP A 137 -3.21 -26.04 -9.24
C ASP A 137 -2.19 -25.61 -10.31
N GLN A 138 -1.56 -26.57 -10.97
CA GLN A 138 -0.44 -26.26 -11.87
C GLN A 138 -0.91 -25.59 -13.17
N THR A 139 -2.17 -25.79 -13.57
CA THR A 139 -2.78 -25.06 -14.70
C THR A 139 -2.97 -23.60 -14.32
N ASP A 140 -3.51 -23.34 -13.13
CA ASP A 140 -3.71 -21.97 -12.63
C ASP A 140 -2.37 -21.25 -12.49
N LEU A 141 -1.35 -21.92 -11.94
CA LEU A 141 0.00 -21.36 -11.81
C LEU A 141 0.60 -20.98 -13.17
N ALA A 142 0.38 -21.80 -14.21
CA ALA A 142 0.85 -21.50 -15.56
C ALA A 142 0.14 -20.25 -16.13
N ILE A 143 -1.17 -20.10 -15.89
CA ILE A 143 -1.93 -18.91 -16.29
C ILE A 143 -1.39 -17.67 -15.57
N PHE A 144 -1.19 -17.74 -14.25
CA PHE A 144 -0.63 -16.61 -13.50
C PHE A 144 0.75 -16.21 -14.00
N LYS A 145 1.65 -17.17 -14.24
CA LYS A 145 2.99 -16.89 -14.80
C LYS A 145 2.91 -16.19 -16.16
N GLN A 146 1.94 -16.55 -17.00
CA GLN A 146 1.74 -15.87 -18.27
C GLN A 146 1.26 -14.42 -18.08
N VAL A 147 0.34 -14.19 -17.14
CA VAL A 147 -0.13 -12.84 -16.79
C VAL A 147 1.00 -12.00 -16.19
N GLU A 148 1.83 -12.58 -15.33
CA GLU A 148 3.02 -11.92 -14.75
C GLU A 148 4.01 -11.47 -15.84
N ALA A 149 4.26 -12.33 -16.83
CA ALA A 149 5.13 -12.00 -17.95
C ALA A 149 4.60 -10.80 -18.74
N TRP A 150 3.30 -10.79 -19.06
CA TRP A 150 2.65 -9.65 -19.75
C TRP A 150 2.64 -8.38 -18.91
N MET A 151 2.37 -8.49 -17.61
CA MET A 151 2.38 -7.35 -16.70
C MET A 151 3.78 -6.72 -16.62
N THR A 152 4.81 -7.55 -16.50
CA THR A 152 6.20 -7.08 -16.50
C THR A 152 6.55 -6.41 -17.83
N GLU A 153 6.21 -7.04 -18.96
CA GLU A 153 6.45 -6.50 -20.30
C GLU A 153 5.80 -5.11 -20.50
N HIS A 154 4.55 -4.94 -20.07
CA HIS A 154 3.79 -3.73 -20.34
C HIS A 154 3.96 -2.62 -19.30
N THR A 155 4.28 -2.95 -18.05
CA THR A 155 4.31 -1.98 -16.94
C THR A 155 5.70 -1.78 -16.35
N GLY A 156 6.61 -2.73 -16.56
CA GLY A 156 7.90 -2.76 -15.88
C GLY A 156 7.83 -3.10 -14.39
N TYR A 157 6.63 -3.38 -13.84
CA TYR A 157 6.49 -3.77 -12.44
C TYR A 157 6.99 -5.18 -12.24
N ALA A 158 7.64 -5.43 -11.09
CA ALA A 158 7.99 -6.79 -10.71
C ALA A 158 6.72 -7.58 -10.35
N SER A 159 6.76 -8.89 -10.56
CA SER A 159 5.69 -9.81 -10.13
C SER A 159 6.20 -10.70 -9.02
N VAL A 160 5.37 -10.92 -8.00
CA VAL A 160 5.74 -11.66 -6.79
C VAL A 160 4.62 -12.59 -6.33
N SER A 161 4.99 -13.67 -5.64
CA SER A 161 4.06 -14.56 -4.95
C SER A 161 3.60 -13.92 -3.64
N GLY A 162 2.29 -14.00 -3.37
CA GLY A 162 1.75 -13.59 -2.08
C GLY A 162 2.33 -14.39 -0.90
N PHE A 163 2.88 -15.59 -1.14
CA PHE A 163 3.49 -16.42 -0.10
C PHE A 163 5.00 -16.24 0.00
N HIS A 164 5.75 -16.39 -1.10
CA HIS A 164 7.22 -16.48 -1.03
C HIS A 164 7.92 -15.16 -0.74
N GLU A 165 7.31 -14.02 -1.08
CA GLU A 165 7.91 -12.70 -0.92
C GLU A 165 7.27 -11.86 0.21
N PHE A 166 6.08 -12.20 0.69
CA PHE A 166 5.34 -11.41 1.70
C PHE A 166 5.15 -12.10 3.07
N LEU A 167 5.39 -13.41 3.19
CA LEU A 167 5.38 -14.16 4.45
C LEU A 167 6.75 -14.74 4.75
#